data_AF-A0A6I1HNC1-F1
#
_entry.id   AF-A0A6I1HNC1-F1
#
_cell.length_a   1.000
_cell.length_b   1.000
_cell.length_c   1.000
_cell.angle_alpha   90.00
_cell.angle_beta   90.00
_cell.angle_gamma   90.00
#
_symmetry.space_group_name_H-M   'P 1'
#
loop_
_entity.id
_entity.type
_entity.pdbx_description
1 polymer ?
#
loop_
_entity_poly.entity_id
_entity_poly.type
_entity_poly.pdbx_seq_one_letter_code
_entity_poly.pdbx_strand_id
1 'polypeptide(L)'
;MDDFHGLARQLDGYLQAVSALKDDGSDLLCSYLGPVAPQAALDAVCRTLDIRPDGLRLLPLEQVVCSGGACTPRQWLLERLRPMSEADRQPLDARLYDGFVRELAELLGSEPHWYQLVSSGQHSLAGQLGAIWSVFVFGIGGHAYVMHCSWDS
;
A
#
# COMPACT_ATOMS: atom_id res chain seq x y z
N MET A 1 9.51 8.11 -22.44
CA MET A 1 9.30 8.69 -21.09
C MET A 1 8.09 7.97 -20.49
N ASP A 2 8.11 6.63 -20.49
CA ASP A 2 6.89 5.80 -20.46
C ASP A 2 7.00 4.58 -19.55
N ASP A 3 7.88 4.60 -18.55
CA ASP A 3 8.15 3.40 -17.73
C ASP A 3 7.40 3.35 -16.40
N PHE A 4 6.58 4.36 -16.07
CA PHE A 4 5.86 4.40 -14.78
C PHE A 4 4.73 3.34 -14.71
N HIS A 5 4.09 3.03 -15.84
CA HIS A 5 3.17 1.89 -15.92
C HIS A 5 3.92 0.54 -15.90
N GLY A 6 5.14 0.49 -16.43
CA GLY A 6 6.03 -0.67 -16.31
C GLY A 6 6.37 -0.95 -14.86
N LEU A 7 6.82 0.09 -14.15
CA LEU A 7 7.11 0.08 -12.74
C LEU A 7 5.93 -0.37 -11.88
N ALA A 8 4.73 0.19 -12.10
CA ALA A 8 3.55 -0.25 -11.35
C ALA A 8 3.26 -1.75 -11.53
N ARG A 9 3.42 -2.29 -12.75
CA ARG A 9 3.25 -3.74 -13.00
C ARG A 9 4.31 -4.59 -12.30
N GLN A 10 5.54 -4.11 -12.22
CA GLN A 10 6.62 -4.79 -11.50
C GLN A 10 6.33 -4.83 -10.00
N LEU A 11 5.91 -3.70 -9.41
CA LEU A 11 5.52 -3.61 -8.01
C LEU A 11 4.29 -4.48 -7.72
N ASP A 12 3.29 -4.48 -8.61
CA ASP A 12 2.10 -5.32 -8.49
C ASP A 12 2.47 -6.82 -8.50
N GLY A 13 3.32 -7.26 -9.43
CA GLY A 13 3.79 -8.64 -9.46
C GLY A 13 4.57 -9.06 -8.21
N TYR A 14 5.34 -8.14 -7.61
CA TYR A 14 5.98 -8.38 -6.32
C TYR A 14 4.96 -8.58 -5.21
N LEU A 15 3.97 -7.69 -5.10
CA LEU A 15 2.92 -7.75 -4.08
C LEU A 15 2.06 -9.02 -4.22
N GLN A 16 1.73 -9.45 -5.43
CA GLN A 16 1.05 -10.71 -5.69
C GLN A 16 1.86 -11.92 -5.21
N ALA A 17 3.18 -11.90 -5.40
CA ALA A 17 4.06 -12.94 -4.87
C ALA A 17 4.07 -12.93 -3.33
N VAL A 18 4.04 -11.76 -2.70
CA VAL A 18 3.91 -11.65 -1.23
C VAL A 18 2.59 -12.25 -0.75
N SER A 19 1.47 -11.88 -1.36
CA SER A 19 0.14 -12.45 -1.06
C SER A 19 0.14 -13.98 -1.18
N ALA A 20 0.68 -14.52 -2.28
CA ALA A 20 0.77 -15.97 -2.49
C ALA A 20 1.66 -16.68 -1.45
N LEU A 21 2.76 -16.05 -1.04
CA LEU A 21 3.66 -16.57 -0.01
C LEU A 21 3.02 -16.54 1.38
N LYS A 22 2.18 -15.54 1.65
CA LYS A 22 1.49 -15.42 2.93
C LYS A 22 0.35 -16.44 3.07
N ASP A 23 -0.35 -16.77 1.99
CA ASP A 23 -1.50 -17.69 1.96
C ASP A 23 -2.47 -17.46 3.13
N ASP A 24 -2.68 -16.19 3.46
CA ASP A 24 -3.46 -15.74 4.61
C ASP A 24 -4.71 -14.97 4.17
N GLY A 25 -5.01 -14.96 2.87
CA GLY A 25 -6.11 -14.19 2.28
C GLY A 25 -5.84 -12.69 2.15
N SER A 26 -4.60 -12.22 2.35
CA SER A 26 -4.27 -10.83 2.03
C SER A 26 -4.14 -10.63 0.52
N ASP A 27 -4.86 -9.65 -0.01
CA ASP A 27 -4.71 -9.19 -1.39
C ASP A 27 -3.99 -7.83 -1.37
N LEU A 28 -2.88 -7.77 -2.10
CA LEU A 28 -1.97 -6.63 -2.15
C LEU A 28 -1.77 -6.24 -3.62
N LEU A 29 -2.24 -5.04 -3.98
CA LEU A 29 -2.25 -4.58 -5.37
C LEU A 29 -1.55 -3.24 -5.50
N CYS A 30 -0.88 -3.02 -6.64
CA CYS A 30 -0.27 -1.73 -6.96
C CYS A 30 -0.77 -1.19 -8.31
N SER A 31 -1.01 0.11 -8.38
CA SER A 31 -1.39 0.79 -9.61
C SER A 31 -0.78 2.19 -9.71
N TYR A 32 -0.50 2.62 -10.93
CA TYR A 32 -0.02 3.98 -11.20
C TYR A 32 -1.20 4.94 -11.32
N LEU A 33 -1.15 6.05 -10.55
CA LEU A 33 -2.22 7.05 -10.50
C LEU A 33 -2.04 8.19 -11.51
N GLY A 34 -0.87 8.28 -12.14
CA GLY A 34 -0.56 9.34 -13.10
C GLY A 34 0.46 10.37 -12.59
N PRO A 35 0.72 11.42 -13.40
CA PRO A 35 1.63 12.51 -13.08
C PRO A 35 0.99 13.50 -12.10
N VAL A 36 0.72 13.03 -10.88
CA VAL A 36 0.28 13.84 -9.76
C VAL A 36 1.20 13.60 -8.57
N ALA A 37 1.49 14.65 -7.79
CA ALA A 37 2.24 14.49 -6.55
C ALA A 37 1.42 13.66 -5.54
N PRO A 38 2.05 12.74 -4.76
CA PRO A 38 1.33 11.85 -3.83
C PRO A 38 0.33 12.56 -2.91
N GLN A 39 0.69 13.71 -2.33
CA GLN A 39 -0.18 14.50 -1.46
C GLN A 39 -1.41 15.12 -2.15
N ALA A 40 -1.37 15.25 -3.48
CA ALA A 40 -2.44 15.82 -4.29
C ALA A 40 -3.24 14.74 -5.06
N ALA A 41 -2.97 13.47 -4.81
CA ALA A 41 -3.50 12.36 -5.60
C ALA A 41 -4.90 11.89 -5.17
N LEU A 42 -5.57 12.57 -4.24
CA LEU A 42 -6.86 12.12 -3.67
C LEU A 42 -7.88 11.78 -4.76
N ASP A 43 -8.09 12.69 -5.72
CA ASP A 43 -9.06 12.46 -6.80
C ASP A 43 -8.65 11.28 -7.69
N ALA A 44 -7.35 11.08 -7.92
CA ALA A 44 -6.84 9.97 -8.72
C ALA A 44 -7.05 8.63 -8.02
N VAL A 45 -6.78 8.57 -6.71
CA VAL A 45 -7.07 7.40 -5.86
C VAL A 45 -8.56 7.09 -5.88
N CYS A 46 -9.40 8.10 -5.64
CA CYS A 46 -10.84 7.90 -5.56
C CYS A 46 -11.42 7.35 -6.87
N ARG A 47 -10.97 7.87 -8.02
CA ARG A 47 -11.35 7.32 -9.34
C ARG A 47 -10.84 5.91 -9.56
N THR A 48 -9.61 5.61 -9.12
CA THR A 48 -9.00 4.28 -9.31
C THR A 48 -9.71 3.21 -8.49
N LEU A 49 -10.17 3.56 -7.28
CA LEU A 49 -10.85 2.65 -6.37
C LEU A 49 -12.38 2.72 -6.43
N ASP A 50 -12.93 3.50 -7.37
CA ASP A 50 -14.37 3.75 -7.51
C ASP A 50 -15.07 4.18 -6.19
N ILE A 51 -14.42 5.06 -5.42
CA ILE A 51 -14.93 5.61 -4.17
C ILE A 51 -15.25 7.10 -4.26
N ARG A 52 -16.19 7.54 -3.42
CA ARG A 52 -16.53 8.96 -3.30
C ARG A 52 -15.51 9.67 -2.41
N PRO A 53 -15.03 10.87 -2.79
CA PRO A 53 -14.02 11.61 -2.02
C PRO A 53 -14.59 12.27 -0.76
N ASP A 54 -15.91 12.26 -0.57
CA ASP A 54 -16.59 12.98 0.52
C ASP A 54 -16.08 12.52 1.89
N GLY A 55 -15.46 13.45 2.60
CA GLY A 55 -14.88 13.18 3.91
C GLY A 55 -13.64 12.29 3.86
N LEU A 56 -12.94 12.19 2.74
CA LEU A 56 -11.66 11.51 2.63
C LEU A 56 -10.49 12.50 2.56
N ARG A 57 -9.33 12.08 3.05
CA ARG A 57 -8.09 12.86 2.95
C ARG A 57 -6.88 11.93 2.87
N LEU A 58 -5.81 12.43 2.27
CA LEU A 58 -4.49 11.82 2.33
C LEU A 58 -3.70 12.48 3.45
N LEU A 59 -3.27 11.68 4.43
CA LEU A 59 -2.36 12.13 5.48
C LEU A 59 -1.00 11.46 5.33
N PRO A 60 0.10 12.18 5.62
CA PRO A 60 1.41 11.53 5.74
C PRO A 60 1.35 10.38 6.73
N LEU A 61 1.99 9.25 6.41
CA LEU A 61 1.88 8.01 7.20
C LEU A 61 2.29 8.23 8.67
N GLU A 62 3.27 9.10 8.93
CA GLU A 62 3.73 9.47 10.27
C GLU A 62 2.71 10.25 11.11
N GLN A 63 1.68 10.81 10.49
CA GLN A 63 0.60 11.54 11.16
C GLN A 63 -0.64 10.67 11.40
N VAL A 64 -0.67 9.44 10.89
CA VAL A 64 -1.82 8.55 11.06
C VAL A 64 -1.69 7.82 12.39
N VAL A 65 -2.63 8.07 13.30
CA VAL A 65 -2.73 7.34 14.56
C VAL A 65 -3.39 6.00 14.28
N CYS A 66 -2.60 4.93 14.33
CA CYS A 66 -3.10 3.57 14.26
C CYS A 66 -3.01 2.88 15.64
N SER A 67 -4.08 2.18 16.02
CA SER A 67 -4.18 1.39 17.26
C SER A 67 -4.28 -0.13 17.04
N GLY A 68 -4.15 -0.62 15.79
CA GLY A 68 -4.33 -2.03 15.42
C GLY A 68 -3.22 -2.61 14.53
N GLY A 69 -3.42 -3.85 14.07
CA GLY A 69 -2.60 -4.49 13.03
C GLY A 69 -2.90 -3.92 11.64
N ALA A 70 -2.00 -4.16 10.69
CA ALA A 70 -2.18 -3.82 9.29
C ALA A 70 -2.47 -2.34 8.98
N CYS A 71 -1.74 -1.42 9.63
CA CYS A 71 -1.90 0.03 9.40
C CYS A 71 -0.79 0.68 8.60
N THR A 72 0.34 -0.01 8.45
CA THR A 72 1.48 0.45 7.66
C THR A 72 1.74 -0.54 6.52
N PRO A 73 2.39 -0.12 5.43
CA PRO A 73 2.81 -1.04 4.38
C PRO A 73 3.65 -2.19 4.95
N ARG A 74 4.52 -1.87 5.92
CA ARG A 74 5.32 -2.87 6.64
C ARG A 74 4.48 -3.93 7.33
N GLN A 75 3.46 -3.52 8.07
CA GLN A 75 2.57 -4.46 8.74
C GLN A 75 1.80 -5.31 7.73
N TRP A 76 1.28 -4.73 6.65
CA TRP A 76 0.63 -5.51 5.59
C TRP A 76 1.54 -6.54 4.94
N LEU A 77 2.80 -6.21 4.71
CA LEU A 77 3.76 -7.14 4.11
C LEU A 77 4.20 -8.27 5.06
N LEU A 78 4.20 -8.04 6.37
CA LEU A 78 4.81 -8.95 7.35
C LEU A 78 3.80 -9.67 8.27
N GLU A 79 2.69 -9.02 8.63
CA GLU A 79 1.65 -9.62 9.47
C GLU A 79 0.90 -10.69 8.68
N ARG A 80 0.66 -11.83 9.34
CA ARG A 80 0.00 -12.99 8.74
C ARG A 80 -1.16 -13.42 9.62
N LEU A 81 -2.29 -13.79 9.01
CA LEU A 81 -3.39 -14.41 9.77
C LEU A 81 -3.05 -15.84 10.22
N ARG A 82 -2.26 -16.58 9.44
CA ARG A 82 -1.78 -17.92 9.80
C ARG A 82 -0.35 -17.84 10.37
N PRO A 83 -0.10 -18.38 11.59
CA PRO A 83 1.22 -18.35 12.18
C PRO A 83 2.21 -19.24 11.41
N MET A 84 3.41 -18.72 11.21
CA MET A 84 4.56 -19.42 10.62
C MET A 84 5.62 -19.66 11.71
N SER A 85 6.44 -20.71 11.56
CA SER A 85 7.56 -20.95 12.47
C SER A 85 8.54 -19.77 12.46
N GLU A 86 9.17 -19.48 13.59
CA GLU A 86 10.11 -18.36 13.68
C GLU A 86 11.35 -18.54 12.78
N ALA A 87 11.78 -19.80 12.61
CA ALA A 87 12.90 -20.16 11.74
C ALA A 87 12.63 -19.87 10.25
N ASP A 88 11.38 -20.04 9.82
CA ASP A 88 10.96 -19.73 8.45
C ASP A 88 10.62 -18.24 8.27
N ARG A 89 10.13 -17.60 9.34
CA ARG A 89 9.65 -16.21 9.33
C ARG A 89 10.76 -15.19 9.11
N GLN A 90 11.84 -15.23 9.90
CA GLN A 90 12.89 -14.21 9.88
C GLN A 90 13.54 -13.97 8.50
N PRO A 91 14.03 -15.00 7.80
CA PRO A 91 14.67 -14.82 6.49
C PRO A 91 13.67 -14.38 5.41
N LEU A 92 12.40 -14.75 5.56
CA LEU A 92 11.33 -14.35 4.66
C LEU A 92 10.97 -12.88 4.87
N ASP A 93 10.79 -12.44 6.12
CA ASP A 93 10.41 -11.06 6.45
C ASP A 93 11.47 -10.05 5.98
N ALA A 94 12.76 -10.36 6.13
CA ALA A 94 13.84 -9.52 5.63
C ALA A 94 13.81 -9.39 4.09
N ARG A 95 13.44 -10.46 3.37
CA ARG A 95 13.29 -10.43 1.90
C ARG A 95 12.04 -9.68 1.46
N LEU A 96 10.95 -9.78 2.20
CA LEU A 96 9.65 -9.21 1.85
C LEU A 96 9.55 -7.71 2.10
N TYR A 97 10.09 -7.20 3.21
CA TYR A 97 10.00 -5.77 3.50
C TYR A 97 11.23 -5.01 3.03
N ASP A 98 12.43 -5.42 3.47
CA ASP A 98 13.64 -4.67 3.12
C ASP A 98 13.95 -4.80 1.62
N GLY A 99 13.62 -5.96 1.03
CA GLY A 99 13.67 -6.16 -0.42
C GLY A 99 12.73 -5.22 -1.17
N PHE A 100 11.47 -5.11 -0.73
CA PHE A 100 10.49 -4.19 -1.32
C PHE A 100 10.95 -2.72 -1.22
N VAL A 101 11.34 -2.26 -0.03
CA VAL A 101 11.77 -0.87 0.18
C VAL A 101 13.00 -0.54 -0.66
N ARG A 102 13.97 -1.48 -0.74
CA ARG A 102 15.15 -1.29 -1.59
C ARG A 102 14.77 -1.21 -3.06
N GLU A 103 13.98 -2.15 -3.55
CA GLU A 103 13.51 -2.18 -4.94
C GLU A 103 12.77 -0.87 -5.29
N LEU A 104 11.91 -0.41 -4.38
CA LEU A 104 11.18 0.84 -4.50
C LEU A 104 12.12 2.05 -4.57
N ALA A 105 13.12 2.12 -3.70
CA ALA A 105 14.10 3.20 -3.68
C ALA A 105 15.02 3.18 -4.91
N GLU A 106 15.38 1.99 -5.41
CA GLU A 106 16.17 1.84 -6.64
C GLU A 106 15.37 2.28 -7.87
N LEU A 107 14.13 1.83 -7.99
CA LEU A 107 13.25 2.13 -9.13
C LEU A 107 12.81 3.60 -9.15
N LEU A 108 12.63 4.20 -7.98
CA LEU A 108 12.31 5.62 -7.86
C LEU A 108 13.57 6.49 -7.80
N GLY A 109 14.76 5.94 -7.56
CA GLY A 109 15.99 6.72 -7.38
C GLY A 109 16.04 7.55 -6.08
N SER A 110 15.01 7.47 -5.23
CA SER A 110 14.98 8.01 -3.87
C SER A 110 13.91 7.32 -3.02
N GLU A 111 13.98 7.50 -1.71
CA GLU A 111 12.91 7.03 -0.81
C GLU A 111 11.60 7.79 -1.10
N PRO A 112 10.47 7.09 -1.30
CA PRO A 112 9.20 7.75 -1.58
C PRO A 112 8.54 8.29 -0.31
N HIS A 113 7.74 9.33 -0.50
CA HIS A 113 6.88 9.86 0.56
C HIS A 113 5.58 9.08 0.59
N TRP A 114 5.21 8.58 1.77
CA TRP A 114 4.03 7.76 1.97
C TRP A 114 2.89 8.55 2.59
N TYR A 115 1.70 8.36 2.02
CA TYR A 115 0.45 8.90 2.51
C TYR A 115 -0.54 7.76 2.67
N GLN A 116 -1.48 7.90 3.60
CA GLN A 116 -2.58 6.97 3.77
C GLN A 116 -3.89 7.69 3.52
N LEU A 117 -4.78 7.04 2.78
CA LEU A 117 -6.16 7.47 2.70
C LEU A 117 -6.83 7.23 4.05
N VAL A 118 -7.44 8.26 4.61
CA VAL A 118 -8.17 8.19 5.87
C VAL A 118 -9.51 8.91 5.75
N SER A 119 -10.49 8.46 6.54
CA SER A 119 -11.73 9.21 6.73
C SER A 119 -11.47 10.46 7.60
N SER A 120 -12.13 11.55 7.27
CA SER A 120 -12.27 12.73 8.11
C SER A 120 -13.28 12.40 9.21
N GLY A 121 -12.82 12.38 10.45
CA GLY A 121 -13.55 11.78 11.57
C GLY A 121 -13.04 10.37 11.84
N GLN A 122 -12.98 9.99 13.12
CA GLN A 122 -12.36 8.75 13.63
C GLN A 122 -13.11 7.46 13.22
N HIS A 123 -13.62 7.38 12.00
CA HIS A 123 -14.35 6.23 11.49
C HIS A 123 -13.46 5.43 10.54
N SER A 124 -13.55 4.11 10.67
CA SER A 124 -12.86 3.15 9.82
C SER A 124 -13.38 3.22 8.38
N LEU A 125 -12.47 3.28 7.41
CA LEU A 125 -12.75 3.15 5.97
C LEU A 125 -13.45 1.82 5.61
N ALA A 126 -13.42 0.82 6.49
CA ALA A 126 -14.03 -0.48 6.29
C ALA A 126 -15.54 -0.40 5.96
N GLY A 127 -16.26 0.62 6.42
CA GLY A 127 -17.70 0.78 6.15
C GLY A 127 -18.04 1.18 4.71
N GLN A 128 -17.11 1.77 3.96
CA GLN A 128 -17.31 2.18 2.55
C GLN A 128 -16.66 1.23 1.54
N LEU A 129 -15.64 0.49 1.97
CA LEU A 129 -14.80 -0.31 1.09
C LEU A 129 -14.99 -1.84 1.23
N GLY A 130 -15.59 -2.35 2.31
CA GLY A 130 -15.59 -3.79 2.59
C GLY A 130 -14.49 -4.19 3.58
N ALA A 131 -14.18 -5.49 3.71
CA ALA A 131 -13.42 -6.06 4.83
C ALA A 131 -11.96 -5.55 4.93
N ILE A 132 -11.61 -4.90 6.05
CA ILE A 132 -10.28 -4.35 6.45
C ILE A 132 -9.41 -3.89 5.26
N TRP A 133 -9.53 -2.62 4.92
CA TRP A 133 -8.82 -2.00 3.80
C TRP A 133 -7.79 -1.01 4.31
N SER A 134 -6.59 -1.02 3.72
CA SER A 134 -5.66 0.10 3.78
C SER A 134 -5.27 0.54 2.39
N VAL A 135 -5.29 1.84 2.18
CA VAL A 135 -4.91 2.46 0.90
C VAL A 135 -3.76 3.41 1.16
N PHE A 136 -2.61 3.08 0.59
CA PHE A 136 -1.40 3.87 0.69
C PHE A 136 -1.09 4.51 -0.66
N VAL A 137 -0.67 5.77 -0.63
CA VAL A 137 -0.22 6.51 -1.80
C VAL A 137 1.24 6.85 -1.62
N PHE A 138 2.05 6.60 -2.65
CA PHE A 138 3.47 6.90 -2.61
C PHE A 138 3.98 7.36 -3.97
N GLY A 139 5.17 7.92 -4.00
CA GLY A 139 5.83 8.31 -5.24
C GLY A 139 6.87 9.41 -5.06
N ILE A 140 7.40 9.88 -6.18
CA ILE A 140 8.45 10.91 -6.28
C ILE A 140 8.23 11.77 -7.52
N GLY A 141 8.84 12.96 -7.57
CA GLY A 141 8.96 13.72 -8.81
C GLY A 141 7.64 14.12 -9.49
N GLY A 142 6.54 14.23 -8.73
CA GLY A 142 5.22 14.56 -9.27
C GLY A 142 4.47 13.38 -9.89
N HIS A 143 4.87 12.14 -9.60
CA HIS A 143 4.19 10.92 -9.99
C HIS A 143 3.71 10.16 -8.75
N ALA A 144 2.54 9.54 -8.82
CA ALA A 144 1.95 8.81 -7.69
C ALA A 144 1.52 7.40 -8.08
N TYR A 145 1.59 6.52 -7.09
CA TYR A 145 1.15 5.15 -7.12
C TYR A 145 0.20 4.92 -5.94
N VAL A 146 -0.68 3.95 -6.08
CA VAL A 146 -1.52 3.45 -4.99
C VAL A 146 -1.14 2.01 -4.69
N MET A 147 -0.95 1.71 -3.42
CA MET A 147 -0.93 0.35 -2.88
C MET A 147 -2.25 0.14 -2.14
N HIS A 148 -3.02 -0.83 -2.62
CA HIS A 148 -4.27 -1.26 -2.02
C HIS A 148 -4.04 -2.58 -1.28
N CYS A 149 -4.46 -2.64 -0.02
CA CYS A 149 -4.35 -3.84 0.80
C CYS A 149 -5.71 -4.19 1.37
N SER A 150 -6.11 -5.45 1.24
CA SER A 150 -7.34 -5.97 1.82
C SER A 150 -7.15 -7.39 2.35
N TRP A 151 -8.06 -7.80 3.22
CA TRP A 151 -8.32 -9.22 3.50
C TRP A 151 -9.68 -9.58 2.92
N ASP A 152 -9.84 -9.42 1.60
CA ASP A 152 -11.01 -9.92 0.92
C ASP A 152 -10.87 -11.42 0.66
N SER A 153 -11.94 -12.15 1.01
CA SER A 153 -12.05 -13.61 1.01
C SER A 153 -12.39 -14.18 -0.37
#